data_AF-A0A238Z4J5-F1
#
_entry.id   AF-A0A238Z4J5-F1
#
_cell.length_a   1.000
_cell.length_b   1.000
_cell.length_c   1.000
_cell.angle_alpha   90.00
_cell.angle_beta   90.00
_cell.angle_gamma   90.00
#
_symmetry.space_group_name_H-M   'P 1'
#
loop_
_entity.id
_entity.type
_entity.pdbx_description
1 polymer ?
#
loop_
_entity_poly.entity_id
_entity_poly.type
_entity_poly.pdbx_seq_one_letter_code
_entity_poly.pdbx_strand_id
1 'polypeptide(L)'
;MRTHGTTAALLDQAIRASGKTQREIANETGFARPNVVSMMKSGEMRVPIERIPAIAESTGIDPVLLLNTAMTEYMPEMWSAIRSVLKLHLPEEGASTATLSDRDPG
;
A
#
# COMPACT_ATOMS: atom_id res chain seq x y z
N MET A 1 -23.98 -2.91 -3.24
CA MET A 1 -22.74 -3.57 -3.69
C MET A 1 -21.59 -2.69 -3.21
N ARG A 2 -20.81 -3.12 -2.21
CA ARG A 2 -19.68 -2.31 -1.69
C ARG A 2 -18.50 -2.60 -2.60
N THR A 3 -18.16 -1.65 -3.47
CA THR A 3 -16.93 -1.72 -4.27
C THR A 3 -15.78 -1.44 -3.31
N HIS A 4 -15.24 -2.48 -2.68
CA HIS A 4 -14.03 -2.34 -1.86
C HIS A 4 -12.88 -2.03 -2.82
N GLY A 5 -12.46 -0.77 -2.87
CA GLY A 5 -11.29 -0.36 -3.64
C GLY A 5 -10.08 -1.21 -3.27
N THR A 6 -9.28 -1.61 -4.26
CA THR A 6 -8.08 -2.45 -4.08
C THR A 6 -7.13 -1.89 -3.03
N THR A 7 -7.00 -0.57 -2.97
CA THR A 7 -6.19 0.16 -2.00
C THR A 7 -6.74 0.04 -0.59
N ALA A 8 -8.06 0.13 -0.42
CA ALA A 8 -8.73 0.00 0.88
C ALA A 8 -8.59 -1.42 1.43
N ALA A 9 -8.73 -2.43 0.56
CA ALA A 9 -8.54 -3.83 0.92
C ALA A 9 -7.09 -4.12 1.33
N LEU A 10 -6.11 -3.63 0.55
CA LEU A 10 -4.69 -3.76 0.87
C LEU A 10 -4.34 -3.08 2.19
N LEU A 11 -4.91 -1.89 2.45
CA LEU A 11 -4.75 -1.21 3.73
C LEU A 11 -5.38 -2.00 4.89
N ASP A 12 -6.59 -2.55 4.73
CA ASP A 12 -7.22 -3.38 5.79
C ASP A 12 -6.34 -4.61 6.11
N GLN A 13 -5.75 -5.24 5.09
CA GLN A 13 -4.82 -6.35 5.26
C GLN A 13 -3.56 -5.91 6.02
N ALA A 14 -2.94 -4.79 5.65
CA ALA A 14 -1.77 -4.24 6.34
C ALA A 14 -2.05 -3.94 7.81
N ILE A 15 -3.19 -3.30 8.10
CA ILE A 15 -3.63 -2.99 9.47
C ILE A 15 -3.76 -4.28 10.28
N ARG A 16 -4.42 -5.31 9.74
CA ARG A 16 -4.58 -6.62 10.42
C ARG A 16 -3.24 -7.31 10.65
N ALA A 17 -2.35 -7.30 9.66
CA ALA A 17 -1.05 -7.93 9.73
C ALA A 17 -0.11 -7.25 10.75
N SER A 18 -0.25 -5.93 10.93
CA SER A 18 0.57 -5.15 11.87
C SER A 18 0.34 -5.51 13.35
N GLY A 19 -0.81 -6.12 13.68
CA GLY A 19 -1.22 -6.36 15.07
C GLY A 19 -1.60 -5.10 15.86
N LYS A 20 -1.49 -3.91 15.26
CA LYS A 20 -1.81 -2.63 15.90
C LYS A 20 -3.29 -2.31 15.84
N THR A 21 -3.78 -1.58 16.83
CA THR A 21 -5.11 -0.99 16.82
C THR A 21 -5.17 0.19 15.86
N GLN A 22 -6.36 0.49 15.33
CA GLN A 22 -6.58 1.64 14.46
C GLN A 22 -6.18 2.98 15.12
N ARG A 23 -6.32 3.06 16.45
CA ARG A 23 -5.95 4.23 17.24
C ARG A 23 -4.43 4.42 17.32
N GLU A 24 -3.67 3.34 17.49
CA GLU A 24 -2.21 3.40 17.46
C GLU A 24 -1.71 3.86 16.10
N ILE A 25 -2.23 3.26 15.03
CA ILE A 25 -1.89 3.65 13.65
C ILE A 25 -2.25 5.12 13.39
N ALA A 26 -3.44 5.59 13.80
CA ALA A 26 -3.83 6.98 13.63
C ALA A 26 -2.87 7.96 14.33
N ASN A 27 -2.43 7.62 15.53
CA ASN A 27 -1.48 8.43 16.29
C ASN A 27 -0.09 8.45 15.63
N GLU A 28 0.41 7.30 15.20
CA GLU A 28 1.74 7.16 14.57
C GLU A 28 1.81 7.85 13.19
N THR A 29 0.72 7.83 12.44
CA THR A 29 0.64 8.42 11.09
C THR A 29 0.32 9.91 11.08
N GLY A 30 0.05 10.49 12.26
CA GLY A 30 -0.26 11.91 12.44
C GLY A 30 -1.67 12.28 11.99
N PHE A 31 -2.61 11.34 11.99
CA PHE A 31 -4.01 11.65 11.69
C PHE A 31 -4.70 12.30 12.89
N ALA A 32 -5.33 13.46 12.65
CA ALA A 32 -6.00 14.22 13.70
C ALA A 32 -7.18 13.50 14.35
N ARG A 33 -7.80 12.52 13.66
CA ARG A 33 -8.97 11.79 14.15
C ARG A 33 -8.78 10.29 13.97
N PRO A 34 -8.98 9.47 15.02
CA PRO A 34 -8.83 8.00 14.92
C PRO A 34 -9.77 7.33 13.91
N ASN A 35 -10.93 7.94 13.60
CA ASN A 35 -11.92 7.36 12.70
C ASN A 35 -11.50 7.36 11.23
N VAL A 36 -10.48 8.15 10.84
CA VAL A 36 -10.03 8.18 9.43
C VAL A 36 -9.47 6.83 8.99
N VAL A 37 -8.81 6.09 9.88
CA VAL A 37 -8.29 4.75 9.58
C VAL A 37 -9.43 3.78 9.26
N SER A 38 -10.54 3.86 10.00
CA SER A 38 -11.76 3.07 9.72
C SER A 38 -12.38 3.45 8.37
N MET A 39 -12.47 4.74 8.05
CA MET A 39 -13.06 5.20 6.79
C MET A 39 -12.18 4.82 5.59
N MET A 40 -10.85 4.86 5.73
CA MET A 40 -9.93 4.47 4.67
C MET A 40 -10.03 2.97 4.37
N LYS A 41 -9.97 2.12 5.39
CA LYS A 41 -10.02 0.66 5.19
C LYS A 41 -11.39 0.15 4.74
N SER A 42 -12.47 0.87 5.05
CA SER A 42 -13.82 0.56 4.54
C SER A 42 -14.05 1.06 3.11
N GLY A 43 -13.16 1.92 2.59
CA GLY A 43 -13.28 2.55 1.27
C GLY A 43 -14.20 3.78 1.25
N GLU A 44 -14.66 4.26 2.40
CA GLU A 44 -15.42 5.51 2.52
C GLU A 44 -14.55 6.76 2.28
N MET A 45 -13.24 6.64 2.50
CA MET A 45 -12.25 7.67 2.27
C MET A 45 -11.09 7.09 1.47
N ARG A 46 -10.55 7.85 0.50
CA ARG A 46 -9.32 7.47 -0.20
C ARG A 46 -8.13 7.56 0.74
N VAL A 47 -7.16 6.66 0.55
CA VAL A 47 -5.87 6.76 1.25
C VAL A 47 -5.11 7.97 0.70
N PRO A 48 -4.71 8.94 1.54
CA PRO A 48 -3.92 10.09 1.08
C PRO A 48 -2.54 9.62 0.62
N ILE A 49 -2.18 9.90 -0.63
CA ILE A 49 -0.92 9.45 -1.25
C ILE A 49 0.30 9.95 -0.45
N GLU A 50 0.23 11.19 0.04
CA GLU A 50 1.28 11.82 0.85
C GLU A 50 1.48 11.17 2.22
N ARG A 51 0.51 10.37 2.70
CA ARG A 51 0.58 9.65 3.97
C ARG A 51 1.02 8.21 3.83
N ILE A 52 1.18 7.71 2.62
CA ILE A 52 1.61 6.32 2.36
C ILE A 52 2.93 5.97 3.08
N PRO A 53 3.98 6.82 3.09
CA PRO A 53 5.22 6.48 3.80
C PRO A 53 5.00 6.28 5.31
N ALA A 54 4.22 7.16 5.95
CA ALA A 54 3.93 7.04 7.38
C ALA A 54 3.05 5.82 7.69
N ILE A 55 2.08 5.52 6.82
CA ILE A 55 1.25 4.32 6.94
C ILE A 55 2.10 3.05 6.80
N ALA A 56 3.02 3.04 5.85
CA ALA A 56 3.95 1.93 5.63
C ALA A 56 4.86 1.71 6.84
N GLU A 57 5.44 2.76 7.39
CA GLU A 57 6.25 2.69 8.61
C GLU A 57 5.43 2.18 9.82
N SER A 58 4.19 2.66 9.97
CA SER A 58 3.33 2.25 11.08
C SER A 58 2.85 0.80 10.96
N THR A 59 2.46 0.35 9.76
CA THR A 59 1.84 -0.97 9.55
C THR A 59 2.80 -2.06 9.06
N GLY A 60 3.98 -1.68 8.58
CA GLY A 60 4.99 -2.58 8.01
C GLY A 60 4.75 -3.02 6.57
N ILE A 61 3.72 -2.49 5.88
CA ILE A 61 3.50 -2.76 4.46
C ILE A 61 4.60 -2.12 3.61
N ASP A 62 4.97 -2.77 2.50
CA ASP A 62 5.85 -2.16 1.50
C ASP A 62 5.22 -0.85 0.95
N PRO A 63 5.88 0.31 1.15
CA PRO A 63 5.36 1.59 0.66
C PRO A 63 5.22 1.63 -0.86
N VAL A 64 6.08 0.93 -1.62
CA VAL A 64 6.02 0.88 -3.08
C VAL A 64 4.77 0.14 -3.54
N LEU A 65 4.43 -0.95 -2.86
CA LEU A 65 3.22 -1.72 -3.11
C LEU A 65 1.97 -0.87 -2.90
N LEU A 66 1.86 -0.24 -1.73
CA LEU A 66 0.71 0.59 -1.39
C LEU A 66 0.59 1.80 -2.32
N LEU A 67 1.71 2.44 -2.68
CA LEU A 67 1.74 3.55 -3.63
C LEU A 67 1.32 3.12 -5.04
N ASN A 68 1.85 2.00 -5.54
CA ASN A 68 1.52 1.50 -6.87
C ASN A 68 0.02 1.20 -6.98
N THR A 69 -0.55 0.53 -5.98
CA THR A 69 -1.98 0.21 -5.93
C THR A 69 -2.84 1.47 -5.85
N ALA A 70 -2.50 2.41 -4.96
CA ALA A 70 -3.23 3.66 -4.82
C ALA A 70 -3.19 4.53 -6.08
N MET A 71 -2.02 4.67 -6.71
CA MET A 71 -1.86 5.47 -7.92
C MET A 71 -2.57 4.83 -9.12
N THR A 72 -2.49 3.50 -9.25
CA THR A 72 -3.20 2.75 -10.31
C THR A 72 -4.72 2.88 -10.16
N GLU A 73 -5.24 2.90 -8.93
CA GLU A 73 -6.67 3.02 -8.67
C GLU A 73 -7.18 4.46 -8.79
N TYR A 74 -6.46 5.43 -8.24
CA TYR A 74 -6.96 6.81 -8.12
C TYR A 74 -6.61 7.68 -9.31
N MET A 75 -5.46 7.46 -9.95
CA MET A 75 -4.87 8.35 -10.97
C MET A 75 -4.10 7.56 -12.04
N PRO A 76 -4.73 6.59 -12.74
CA PRO A 76 -4.04 5.64 -13.61
C PRO A 76 -3.26 6.31 -14.75
N GLU A 77 -3.79 7.38 -15.35
CA GLU A 77 -3.15 8.10 -16.45
C GLU A 77 -1.89 8.84 -15.99
N MET A 78 -1.96 9.51 -14.84
CA MET A 78 -0.79 10.18 -14.25
C MET A 78 0.26 9.16 -13.82
N TRP A 79 -0.17 8.04 -13.24
CA TRP A 79 0.76 6.97 -12.88
C TRP A 79 1.46 6.36 -14.09
N SER A 80 0.72 6.14 -15.18
CA SER A 80 1.26 5.71 -16.47
C SER A 80 2.30 6.70 -17.01
N ALA A 81 2.00 7.99 -16.99
CA ALA A 81 2.94 9.02 -17.42
C ALA A 81 4.23 9.04 -16.57
N ILE A 82 4.10 8.97 -15.23
CA ILE A 82 5.24 8.92 -14.31
C ILE A 82 6.12 7.68 -14.60
N ARG A 83 5.51 6.49 -14.71
CA ARG A 83 6.25 5.25 -14.98
C ARG A 83 6.94 5.28 -16.35
N SER A 84 6.30 5.84 -17.36
CA SER A 84 6.86 6.00 -18.71
C SER A 84 8.08 6.93 -18.71
N VAL A 85 7.96 8.11 -18.10
CA VAL A 85 9.04 9.11 -18.04
C VAL A 85 10.22 8.62 -17.20
N LEU A 86 9.94 8.03 -16.05
CA LEU A 86 10.98 7.55 -15.12
C LEU A 86 11.50 6.15 -15.47
N LYS A 87 10.95 5.50 -16.51
CA LYS A 87 11.23 4.10 -16.91
C LYS A 87 11.09 3.11 -15.75
N LEU A 88 10.18 3.39 -14.82
CA LEU A 88 9.96 2.57 -13.63
C LEU A 88 9.15 1.32 -13.99
N HIS A 89 9.75 0.15 -13.77
CA HIS A 89 9.07 -1.13 -13.80
C HIS A 89 8.94 -1.59 -12.35
N LEU A 90 7.78 -1.40 -11.77
CA LEU A 90 7.49 -1.94 -10.45
C LEU A 90 7.04 -3.38 -10.61
N PRO A 91 7.47 -4.30 -9.72
CA PRO A 91 7.00 -5.67 -9.76
C PRO A 91 5.48 -5.68 -9.57
N GLU A 92 4.76 -6.21 -10.55
CA GLU A 92 3.36 -6.59 -10.38
C GLU A 92 3.32 -7.70 -9.31
N GLU A 93 2.37 -7.62 -8.38
CA GLU A 93 2.30 -8.47 -7.20
C GLU A 93 2.58 -9.95 -7.51
N GLY A 94 3.61 -10.54 -6.86
CA GLY A 94 3.89 -11.98 -6.93
C GLY A 94 5.31 -12.41 -7.31
N ALA A 95 6.24 -11.52 -7.65
CA ALA A 95 7.63 -11.90 -7.95
C ALA A 95 8.51 -12.03 -6.69
N SER A 96 8.04 -12.78 -5.69
CA SER A 96 8.93 -13.46 -4.75
C SER A 96 9.09 -14.89 -5.22
N THR A 97 9.91 -15.09 -6.24
CA THR A 97 10.56 -16.37 -6.48
C THR A 97 12.04 -16.14 -6.29
N ALA A 98 12.50 -16.47 -5.08
CA ALA A 98 13.91 -16.66 -4.80
C ALA A 98 14.50 -17.59 -5.86
N THR A 99 15.39 -17.07 -6.72
CA THR A 99 16.36 -17.90 -7.43
C THR A 99 17.41 -18.33 -6.40
N LEU A 100 17.07 -19.35 -5.62
CA LEU A 100 18.03 -20.18 -4.87
C LEU A 100 17.84 -21.63 -5.32
N SER A 101 18.45 -21.97 -6.46
CA SER A 101 19.07 -23.28 -6.70
C SER A 101 19.80 -23.21 -8.04
N ASP A 102 21.12 -23.07 -7.95
CA ASP A 102 22.10 -23.85 -8.73
C ASP A 102 23.45 -23.15 -8.65
N ARG A 103 24.02 -23.24 -7.45
CA ARG A 103 25.46 -23.35 -7.28
C ARG A 103 25.73 -24.75 -6.74
N ASP A 104 26.12 -25.65 -7.62
CA ASP A 104 27.15 -26.61 -7.28
C ASP A 104 28.02 -26.92 -8.52
N PRO A 105 29.30 -26.53 -8.53
CA PRO A 105 30.28 -27.00 -9.49
C PRO A 105 30.86 -28.33 -8.99
N GLY A 106 30.44 -29.43 -9.60
CA GLY A 106 31.19 -30.69 -9.60
C GLY A 106 32.44 -30.60 -10.48
#